data_AF-A0ABD3XQK7-F1
#
_entry.id   AF-A0ABD3XQK7-F1
#
_cell.length_a   1.000
_cell.length_b   1.000
_cell.length_c   1.000
_cell.angle_alpha   90.00
_cell.angle_beta   90.00
_cell.angle_gamma   90.00
#
_symmetry.space_group_name_H-M   'P 1'
#
loop_
_entity.id
_entity.type
_entity.pdbx_description
1 polymer ?
#
loop_
_entity_poly.entity_id
_entity_poly.type
_entity_poly.pdbx_seq_one_letter_code
_entity_poly.pdbx_strand_id
1 'polypeptide(L)'
;MAFTILCLILLQFPCIETHEEDYDLYAPVNNTVRDTSEETNRFTAGYTRCRADHSCGRYGEDYSWCYTDGSWDRCCEGPCLQTGTKESPRMKCTNGNTFEYCGSSGDTAADGTQCISSHPCGTHGGTRFDYYWCYDENRNKKYCCSPFDECSTKNSRKHWCTVRILMGDNWSPCKPKE
;
A
#
# COMPACT_ATOMS: atom_id res chain seq x y z
N MET A 1 -14.59 2.85 33.76
CA MET A 1 -15.84 3.62 33.53
C MET A 1 -16.99 2.64 33.59
N ALA A 2 -18.03 2.97 34.35
CA ALA A 2 -19.11 2.05 34.75
C ALA A 2 -20.09 1.78 33.59
N PHE A 3 -20.44 0.52 33.37
CA PHE A 3 -21.52 0.13 32.45
C PHE A 3 -22.85 0.11 33.19
N THR A 4 -23.69 1.10 32.97
CA THR A 4 -25.11 1.08 33.36
C THR A 4 -25.89 0.18 32.40
N ILE A 5 -26.31 -0.99 32.87
CA ILE A 5 -27.26 -1.87 32.17
C ILE A 5 -28.68 -1.40 32.54
N LEU A 6 -29.36 -0.74 31.62
CA LEU A 6 -30.79 -0.43 31.75
C LEU A 6 -31.60 -1.60 31.16
N CYS A 7 -31.82 -2.65 31.96
CA CYS A 7 -32.68 -3.76 31.58
C CYS A 7 -34.10 -3.49 32.10
N LEU A 8 -34.96 -2.90 31.26
CA LEU A 8 -36.39 -2.83 31.53
C LEU A 8 -37.09 -4.05 30.94
N ILE A 9 -37.81 -4.69 31.84
CA ILE A 9 -38.44 -6.01 31.76
C ILE A 9 -39.68 -5.94 30.86
N LEU A 10 -39.91 -7.03 30.12
CA LEU A 10 -41.17 -7.56 29.57
C LEU A 10 -41.26 -7.59 28.03
N LEU A 11 -41.40 -8.83 27.55
CA LEU A 11 -41.77 -9.33 26.22
C LEU A 11 -40.62 -9.83 25.33
N GLN A 12 -40.77 -11.09 24.94
CA GLN A 12 -39.86 -11.95 24.18
C GLN A 12 -39.49 -11.33 22.83
N PHE A 13 -38.33 -10.69 22.75
CA PHE A 13 -37.56 -10.53 21.53
C PHE A 13 -36.11 -10.89 21.86
N PRO A 14 -35.42 -11.70 21.04
CA PRO A 14 -33.98 -11.87 21.23
C PRO A 14 -33.34 -10.48 21.17
N CYS A 15 -32.47 -10.17 22.14
CA CYS A 15 -31.61 -9.00 22.06
C CYS A 15 -30.88 -9.10 20.71
N ILE A 16 -31.26 -8.25 19.76
CA ILE A 16 -30.45 -8.04 18.56
C ILE A 16 -29.23 -7.30 19.08
N GLU A 17 -28.16 -8.05 19.31
CA GLU A 17 -26.82 -7.50 19.33
C GLU A 17 -26.67 -6.76 18.01
N THR A 18 -26.69 -5.43 18.09
CA THR A 18 -26.15 -4.63 17.00
C THR A 18 -24.66 -4.91 17.05
N HIS A 19 -24.24 -5.88 16.22
CA HIS A 19 -22.84 -6.05 15.90
C HIS A 19 -22.44 -4.73 15.23
N GLU A 20 -21.78 -3.85 15.98
CA GLU A 20 -20.97 -2.82 15.34
C GLU A 20 -20.10 -3.57 14.34
N GLU A 21 -20.20 -3.19 13.07
CA GLU A 21 -19.27 -3.67 12.06
C GLU A 21 -17.90 -3.21 12.54
N ASP A 22 -17.19 -4.15 13.15
CA ASP A 22 -15.79 -4.03 13.50
C ASP A 22 -15.10 -3.70 12.18
N TYR A 23 -14.77 -2.42 11.98
CA TYR A 23 -13.69 -2.04 11.09
C TYR A 23 -12.43 -2.56 11.76
N ASP A 24 -12.28 -3.89 11.74
CA ASP A 24 -11.08 -4.61 12.08
C ASP A 24 -9.98 -3.94 11.26
N LEU A 25 -9.19 -3.14 11.96
CA LEU A 25 -7.91 -2.68 11.48
C LEU A 25 -7.06 -3.94 11.37
N TYR A 26 -7.23 -4.69 10.28
CA TYR A 26 -6.47 -5.90 10.01
C TYR A 26 -5.01 -5.50 10.12
N ALA A 27 -4.36 -5.99 11.17
CA ALA A 27 -2.94 -5.79 11.40
C ALA A 27 -2.21 -6.16 10.10
N PRO A 28 -1.25 -5.34 9.65
CA PRO A 28 -0.53 -5.63 8.41
C PRO A 28 0.02 -7.05 8.50
N VAL A 29 -0.29 -7.86 7.48
CA VAL A 29 0.42 -9.12 7.24
C VAL A 29 1.91 -8.80 7.38
N ASN A 30 2.64 -9.61 8.15
CA ASN A 30 4.03 -9.43 8.59
C ASN A 30 5.09 -9.36 7.45
N ASN A 31 4.75 -8.80 6.30
CA ASN A 31 5.67 -8.37 5.27
C ASN A 31 5.71 -6.84 5.27
N THR A 32 6.64 -6.28 6.05
CA THR A 32 7.28 -4.96 5.85
C THR A 32 6.56 -4.00 4.90
N VAL A 33 5.32 -3.61 5.19
CA VAL A 33 4.84 -2.29 4.78
C VAL A 33 5.76 -1.38 5.56
N ARG A 34 6.84 -0.90 4.93
CA ARG A 34 7.80 -0.01 5.61
C ARG A 34 6.95 1.10 6.20
N ASP A 35 6.91 1.12 7.53
CA ASP A 35 6.05 2.01 8.28
C ASP A 35 6.35 3.43 7.81
N THR A 36 5.39 4.01 7.08
CA THR A 36 5.60 5.30 6.44
C THR A 36 5.80 6.41 7.48
N SER A 37 5.52 6.16 8.77
CA SER A 37 5.35 7.19 9.80
C SER A 37 6.62 7.97 10.20
N GLU A 38 7.83 7.42 10.05
CA GLU A 38 9.06 8.14 10.45
C GLU A 38 9.84 8.83 9.30
N GLU A 39 9.49 8.57 8.03
CA GLU A 39 10.11 9.21 6.84
C GLU A 39 9.10 9.80 5.84
N THR A 40 7.86 10.06 6.28
CA THR A 40 6.70 10.44 5.43
C THR A 40 6.96 11.56 4.42
N ASN A 41 7.79 12.56 4.75
CA ASN A 41 7.98 13.71 3.88
C ASN A 41 9.12 13.56 2.86
N ARG A 42 9.87 12.47 2.89
CA ARG A 42 11.00 12.23 1.97
C ARG A 42 10.63 11.30 0.81
N PHE A 43 9.45 10.71 0.85
CA PHE A 43 8.97 9.79 -0.15
C PHE A 43 7.58 10.18 -0.63
N THR A 44 7.32 9.94 -1.91
CA THR A 44 6.01 10.10 -2.51
C THR A 44 5.08 8.99 -2.00
N ALA A 45 3.77 9.13 -2.22
CA ALA A 45 2.79 8.10 -1.92
C ALA A 45 3.17 6.77 -2.60
N GLY A 46 3.65 6.85 -3.84
CA GLY A 46 4.19 5.74 -4.61
C GLY A 46 5.57 5.25 -4.19
N TYR A 47 6.09 5.70 -3.04
CA TYR A 47 7.37 5.31 -2.46
C TYR A 47 8.61 5.69 -3.30
N THR A 48 8.49 6.73 -4.14
CA THR A 48 9.63 7.32 -4.84
C THR A 48 10.33 8.32 -3.94
N ARG A 49 11.67 8.34 -3.92
CA ARG A 49 12.39 9.32 -3.12
C ARG A 49 12.21 10.73 -3.68
N CYS A 50 11.79 11.65 -2.83
CA CYS A 50 11.78 13.08 -3.14
C CYS A 50 13.21 13.62 -3.22
N ARG A 51 13.38 14.68 -3.99
CA ARG A 51 14.63 15.45 -4.01
C ARG A 51 14.90 16.07 -2.64
N ALA A 52 16.17 16.11 -2.25
CA ALA A 52 16.58 16.61 -0.94
C ALA A 52 16.21 18.09 -0.72
N ASP A 53 16.14 18.89 -1.78
CA ASP A 53 15.77 20.30 -1.75
C ASP A 53 14.26 20.54 -1.91
N HIS A 54 13.47 19.48 -2.14
CA HIS A 54 12.05 19.59 -2.40
C HIS A 54 11.31 18.36 -1.88
N SER A 55 11.23 18.25 -0.56
CA SER A 55 10.45 17.24 0.18
C SER A 55 8.95 17.33 -0.12
N CYS A 56 8.15 16.46 0.49
CA CYS A 56 6.70 16.58 0.42
C CYS A 56 6.21 17.86 1.09
N GLY A 57 5.40 18.63 0.36
CA GLY A 57 4.77 19.85 0.82
C GLY A 57 3.70 20.30 -0.16
N ARG A 58 2.90 21.30 0.24
CA ARG A 58 1.80 21.82 -0.60
C ARG A 58 2.24 22.78 -1.69
N TYR A 59 3.29 23.57 -1.44
CA TYR A 59 3.86 24.49 -2.43
C TYR A 59 2.84 25.42 -3.13
N GLY A 60 1.77 25.81 -2.42
CA GLY A 60 0.70 26.66 -2.97
C GLY A 60 -0.51 25.89 -3.52
N GLU A 61 -0.46 24.56 -3.54
CA GLU A 61 -1.54 23.68 -3.96
C GLU A 61 -2.41 23.22 -2.76
N ASP A 62 -3.58 22.63 -3.05
CA ASP A 62 -4.44 21.99 -2.05
C ASP A 62 -4.05 20.53 -1.76
N TYR A 63 -3.04 19.99 -2.44
CA TYR A 63 -2.45 18.67 -2.25
C TYR A 63 -0.94 18.75 -1.99
N SER A 64 -0.40 17.77 -1.26
CA SER A 64 1.03 17.57 -1.01
C SER A 64 1.69 16.80 -2.15
N TRP A 65 2.86 17.26 -2.59
CA TRP A 65 3.66 16.68 -3.67
C TRP A 65 5.14 17.01 -3.49
N CYS A 66 6.00 16.38 -4.29
CA CYS A 66 7.43 16.66 -4.31
C CYS A 66 8.06 16.41 -5.69
N TYR A 67 9.24 16.97 -5.96
CA TYR A 67 10.00 16.57 -7.15
C TYR A 67 10.76 15.27 -6.88
N THR A 68 10.83 14.41 -7.89
CA THR A 68 11.60 13.16 -7.90
C THR A 68 12.75 13.28 -8.91
N ASP A 69 13.54 12.21 -9.08
CA ASP A 69 14.60 12.17 -10.09
C ASP A 69 14.02 12.13 -11.51
N GLY A 70 13.81 13.32 -12.09
CA GLY A 70 13.33 13.52 -13.47
C GLY A 70 11.82 13.75 -13.63
N SER A 71 11.06 13.88 -12.54
CA SER A 71 9.62 14.19 -12.56
C SER A 71 9.18 14.82 -11.23
N TRP A 72 7.88 14.77 -10.95
CA TRP A 72 7.27 15.00 -9.65
C TRP A 72 6.23 13.90 -9.40
N ASP A 73 5.85 13.72 -8.14
CA ASP A 73 4.80 12.78 -7.75
C ASP A 73 4.15 13.25 -6.44
N ARG A 74 2.96 12.74 -6.15
CA ARG A 74 2.15 13.14 -5.00
C ARG A 74 2.57 12.44 -3.73
N CYS A 75 2.38 13.11 -2.61
CA CYS A 75 2.75 12.61 -1.29
C CYS A 75 1.54 12.23 -0.46
N CYS A 76 1.80 11.47 0.61
CA CYS A 76 0.82 11.26 1.66
C CYS A 76 0.91 12.39 2.71
N GLU A 77 -0.24 12.91 3.14
CA GLU A 77 -0.35 13.82 4.30
C GLU A 77 -0.66 13.06 5.60
N GLY A 78 -0.93 11.76 5.51
CA GLY A 78 -1.23 10.87 6.64
C GLY A 78 -0.65 9.46 6.41
N PRO A 79 -0.88 8.52 7.35
CA PRO A 79 -0.37 7.16 7.21
C PRO A 79 -0.95 6.47 5.97
N CYS A 80 -0.15 5.57 5.39
CA CYS A 80 -0.59 4.70 4.32
C CYS A 80 -1.35 3.49 4.91
N LEU A 81 -2.68 3.54 4.86
CA LEU A 81 -3.55 2.56 5.52
C LEU A 81 -4.12 1.55 4.53
N GLN A 82 -4.23 0.30 4.97
CA GLN A 82 -4.98 -0.72 4.23
C GLN A 82 -6.48 -0.40 4.27
N THR A 83 -7.13 -0.54 3.12
CA THR A 83 -8.54 -0.31 2.85
C THR A 83 -9.06 -1.37 1.87
N GLY A 84 -10.36 -1.44 1.64
CA GLY A 84 -10.96 -2.41 0.71
C GLY A 84 -11.36 -3.72 1.41
N THR A 85 -11.60 -4.77 0.63
CA THR A 85 -12.01 -6.10 1.16
C THR A 85 -10.81 -7.04 1.23
N LYS A 86 -10.96 -8.19 1.89
CA LYS A 86 -9.93 -9.24 1.93
C LYS A 86 -9.53 -9.71 0.52
N GLU A 87 -10.48 -9.72 -0.39
CA GLU A 87 -10.35 -10.12 -1.80
C GLU A 87 -9.91 -8.95 -2.70
N SER A 88 -9.75 -7.75 -2.16
CA SER A 88 -9.31 -6.57 -2.92
C SER A 88 -8.69 -5.53 -1.99
N PRO A 89 -7.61 -5.89 -1.27
CA PRO A 89 -6.94 -4.98 -0.36
C PRO A 89 -6.24 -3.87 -1.16
N ARG A 90 -6.29 -2.65 -0.63
CA ARG A 90 -5.72 -1.45 -1.24
C ARG A 90 -5.06 -0.62 -0.17
N MET A 91 -3.92 -0.03 -0.47
CA MET A 91 -3.29 0.93 0.41
C MET A 91 -3.60 2.35 -0.06
N LYS A 92 -4.09 3.19 0.86
CA LYS A 92 -4.44 4.59 0.58
C LYS A 92 -3.98 5.52 1.70
N CYS A 93 -3.68 6.75 1.33
CA CYS A 93 -3.40 7.82 2.28
C CYS A 93 -4.16 9.09 1.88
N THR A 94 -4.33 10.00 2.83
CA THR A 94 -4.89 11.33 2.56
C THR A 94 -3.90 12.17 1.79
N ASN A 95 -4.41 12.99 0.87
CA ASN A 95 -3.64 14.03 0.21
C ASN A 95 -4.57 15.22 -0.07
N GLY A 96 -4.51 16.26 0.75
CA GLY A 96 -5.45 17.37 0.64
C GLY A 96 -6.88 16.92 0.88
N ASN A 97 -7.76 17.26 -0.08
CA ASN A 97 -9.17 16.85 -0.07
C ASN A 97 -9.42 15.52 -0.80
N THR A 98 -8.36 14.84 -1.27
CA THR A 98 -8.43 13.55 -1.98
C THR A 98 -7.64 12.47 -1.25
N PHE A 99 -7.51 11.31 -1.90
CA PHE A 99 -6.63 10.23 -1.49
C PHE A 99 -5.64 9.88 -2.61
N GLU A 100 -4.51 9.30 -2.22
CA GLU A 100 -3.55 8.69 -3.12
C GLU A 100 -3.41 7.19 -2.83
N TYR A 101 -3.10 6.42 -3.87
CA TYR A 101 -2.67 5.03 -3.68
C TYR A 101 -1.23 5.03 -3.24
N CYS A 102 -0.95 4.29 -2.17
CA CYS A 102 0.36 4.29 -1.57
C CYS A 102 0.86 2.86 -1.30
N GLY A 103 2.10 2.74 -0.84
CA GLY A 103 2.64 1.47 -0.38
C GLY A 103 3.82 0.97 -1.21
N SER A 104 4.62 0.14 -0.55
CA SER A 104 5.84 -0.46 -1.10
C SER A 104 5.87 -1.95 -0.81
N SER A 105 6.45 -2.72 -1.72
CA SER A 105 6.75 -4.14 -1.51
C SER A 105 8.25 -4.45 -1.27
N GLY A 106 9.05 -3.40 -1.04
CA GLY A 106 10.48 -3.48 -0.72
C GLY A 106 11.38 -2.96 -1.84
N ASP A 107 12.63 -3.44 -1.86
CA ASP A 107 13.67 -2.95 -2.78
C ASP A 107 14.05 -3.97 -3.87
N THR A 108 13.29 -5.06 -3.99
CA THR A 108 13.57 -6.17 -4.91
C THR A 108 12.33 -6.53 -5.71
N ALA A 109 12.48 -6.59 -7.03
CA ALA A 109 11.44 -7.00 -7.96
C ALA A 109 11.05 -8.47 -7.77
N ALA A 110 9.93 -8.88 -8.36
CA ALA A 110 9.41 -10.24 -8.26
C ALA A 110 10.45 -11.28 -8.73
N ASP A 111 11.18 -11.00 -9.81
CA ASP A 111 12.21 -11.87 -10.37
C ASP A 111 13.53 -11.89 -9.57
N GLY A 112 13.58 -11.21 -8.43
CA GLY A 112 14.77 -11.06 -7.59
C GLY A 112 15.74 -9.97 -8.05
N THR A 113 15.41 -9.19 -9.09
CA THR A 113 16.25 -8.07 -9.51
C THR A 113 16.22 -6.96 -8.47
N GLN A 114 17.39 -6.41 -8.14
CA GLN A 114 17.47 -5.27 -7.22
C GLN A 114 16.99 -3.99 -7.89
N CYS A 115 16.12 -3.26 -7.20
CA CYS A 115 15.64 -1.95 -7.63
C CYS A 115 16.65 -0.86 -7.25
N ILE A 116 16.67 0.23 -8.03
CA ILE A 116 17.46 1.41 -7.66
C ILE A 116 16.91 2.04 -6.39
N SER A 117 17.80 2.53 -5.53
CA SER A 117 17.42 3.07 -4.21
C SER A 117 16.51 4.30 -4.26
N SER A 118 16.50 5.05 -5.38
CA SER A 118 15.61 6.20 -5.58
C SER A 118 14.22 5.81 -6.08
N HIS A 119 14.06 4.59 -6.57
CA HIS A 119 12.84 4.06 -7.16
C HIS A 119 12.64 2.60 -6.73
N PRO A 120 12.47 2.35 -5.41
CA PRO A 120 12.16 1.02 -4.87
C PRO A 120 10.79 0.53 -5.38
N CYS A 121 10.37 -0.69 -5.03
CA CYS A 121 9.06 -1.18 -5.43
C CYS A 121 7.95 -0.34 -4.81
N GLY A 122 7.11 0.27 -5.65
CA GLY A 122 5.96 1.05 -5.24
C GLY A 122 4.94 1.22 -6.36
N THR A 123 3.92 2.03 -6.12
CA THR A 123 2.87 2.32 -7.11
C THR A 123 3.27 3.46 -8.07
N HIS A 124 4.23 4.31 -7.67
CA HIS A 124 4.80 5.43 -8.44
C HIS A 124 3.76 6.29 -9.18
N GLY A 125 2.77 6.82 -8.44
CA GLY A 125 1.69 7.64 -9.00
C GLY A 125 0.63 6.84 -9.76
N GLY A 126 0.62 5.51 -9.59
CA GLY A 126 -0.33 4.61 -10.20
C GLY A 126 -1.78 4.84 -9.74
N THR A 127 -2.69 4.77 -10.70
CA THR A 127 -4.14 4.61 -10.53
C THR A 127 -4.49 3.22 -9.97
N ARG A 128 -5.79 2.99 -9.72
CA ARG A 128 -6.31 1.68 -9.28
C ARG A 128 -5.97 0.50 -10.20
N PHE A 129 -5.57 0.75 -11.45
CA PHE A 129 -5.27 -0.29 -12.43
C PHE A 129 -3.77 -0.58 -12.59
N ASP A 130 -2.94 0.09 -11.79
CA ASP A 130 -1.50 -0.01 -11.90
C ASP A 130 -0.92 -1.19 -11.13
N TYR A 131 0.37 -1.35 -11.32
CA TYR A 131 1.19 -2.43 -10.81
C TYR A 131 2.08 -1.91 -9.69
N TYR A 132 2.61 -2.80 -8.85
CA TYR A 132 3.83 -2.51 -8.11
C TYR A 132 5.01 -2.75 -9.05
N TRP A 133 5.89 -1.77 -9.18
CA TRP A 133 7.02 -1.87 -10.10
C TRP A 133 8.19 -1.01 -9.62
N CYS A 134 9.34 -1.18 -10.25
CA CYS A 134 10.53 -0.40 -9.98
C CYS A 134 11.42 -0.30 -11.23
N TYR A 135 12.51 0.48 -11.16
CA TYR A 135 13.58 0.45 -12.15
C TYR A 135 14.80 -0.29 -11.62
N ASP A 136 15.44 -1.10 -12.47
CA ASP A 136 16.80 -1.62 -12.20
C ASP A 136 17.88 -0.57 -12.54
N GLU A 137 19.16 -0.91 -12.30
CA GLU A 137 20.30 -0.01 -12.57
C GLU A 137 20.41 0.43 -14.04
N ASN A 138 19.86 -0.35 -14.97
CA ASN A 138 19.81 -0.05 -16.39
C ASN A 138 18.53 0.68 -16.81
N ARG A 139 17.71 1.12 -15.84
CA ARG A 139 16.41 1.78 -16.04
C ARG A 139 15.40 0.88 -16.77
N ASN A 140 15.54 -0.44 -16.68
CA ASN A 140 14.49 -1.34 -17.15
C ASN A 140 13.38 -1.43 -16.11
N LYS A 141 12.13 -1.32 -16.56
CA LYS A 141 10.96 -1.49 -15.69
C LYS A 141 10.85 -2.97 -15.27
N LYS A 142 10.76 -3.19 -13.96
CA LYS A 142 10.57 -4.51 -13.34
C LYS A 142 9.30 -4.52 -12.51
N TYR A 143 8.55 -5.61 -12.54
CA TYR A 143 7.36 -5.76 -11.71
C TYR A 143 7.72 -6.32 -10.34
N CYS A 144 7.04 -5.83 -9.33
CA CYS A 144 7.19 -6.25 -7.95
C CYS A 144 5.95 -6.99 -7.50
N CYS A 145 6.12 -7.98 -6.62
CA CYS A 145 4.99 -8.62 -5.99
C CYS A 145 4.17 -7.58 -5.22
N SER A 146 2.85 -7.75 -5.22
CA SER A 146 1.94 -7.01 -4.36
C SER A 146 2.36 -7.22 -2.90
N PRO A 147 2.33 -6.18 -2.05
CA PRO A 147 2.58 -6.34 -0.62
C PRO A 147 1.57 -7.28 0.05
N PHE A 148 0.46 -7.57 -0.61
CA PHE A 148 -0.59 -8.47 -0.15
C PHE A 148 -0.48 -9.91 -0.67
N ASP A 149 0.52 -10.23 -1.49
CA ASP A 149 0.69 -11.58 -2.02
C ASP A 149 2.15 -12.01 -1.99
N GLU A 150 2.38 -13.12 -1.29
CA GLU A 150 3.69 -13.71 -1.15
C GLU A 150 4.05 -14.56 -2.38
N CYS A 151 5.34 -14.57 -2.68
CA CYS A 151 5.87 -15.44 -3.72
C CYS A 151 5.66 -16.91 -3.34
N SER A 152 4.66 -17.54 -3.96
CA SER A 152 4.19 -18.87 -3.55
C SER A 152 4.00 -19.78 -4.75
N THR A 153 4.10 -21.09 -4.52
CA THR A 153 3.89 -22.11 -5.57
C THR A 153 2.41 -22.19 -5.90
N LYS A 154 2.00 -21.68 -7.06
CA LYS A 154 0.60 -21.76 -7.51
C LYS A 154 0.35 -22.93 -8.47
N ASN A 155 1.34 -23.32 -9.30
CA ASN A 155 1.28 -24.41 -10.30
C ASN A 155 2.66 -25.05 -10.52
N SER A 156 2.74 -26.24 -11.15
CA SER A 156 3.94 -26.88 -11.76
C SER A 156 5.33 -26.63 -11.12
N ARG A 157 5.43 -26.48 -9.79
CA ARG A 157 6.64 -26.06 -9.04
C ARG A 157 7.23 -24.69 -9.46
N LYS A 158 6.44 -23.81 -10.07
CA LYS A 158 6.83 -22.42 -10.34
C LYS A 158 6.21 -21.51 -9.29
N HIS A 159 6.99 -20.55 -8.82
CA HIS A 159 6.52 -19.54 -7.88
C HIS A 159 5.97 -18.33 -8.62
N TRP A 160 4.84 -17.82 -8.15
CA TRP A 160 4.15 -16.67 -8.72
C TRP A 160 3.63 -15.75 -7.63
N CYS A 161 3.50 -14.48 -7.98
CA CYS A 161 2.80 -13.49 -7.17
C CYS A 161 2.00 -12.56 -8.09
N THR A 162 0.94 -11.99 -7.54
CA THR A 162 0.20 -10.90 -8.17
C THR A 162 1.05 -9.64 -8.17
N VAL A 163 0.94 -8.85 -9.23
CA VAL A 163 1.71 -7.61 -9.39
C VAL A 163 0.83 -6.36 -9.48
N ARG A 164 -0.49 -6.50 -9.55
CA ARG A 164 -1.45 -5.38 -9.60
C ARG A 164 -1.93 -4.95 -8.23
N ILE A 165 -2.35 -3.68 -8.15
CA ILE A 165 -3.00 -3.07 -6.97
C ILE A 165 -4.42 -3.63 -6.75
N LEU A 166 -5.10 -4.10 -7.81
CA LEU A 166 -6.38 -4.81 -7.74
C LEU A 166 -6.22 -6.27 -8.11
N MET A 167 -6.98 -7.13 -7.44
CA MET A 167 -7.05 -8.54 -7.80
C MET A 167 -7.64 -8.73 -9.21
N GLY A 168 -6.91 -9.50 -10.01
CA GLY A 168 -7.20 -9.93 -11.37
C GLY A 168 -6.00 -10.75 -11.87
N ASP A 169 -6.14 -11.50 -12.96
CA ASP A 169 -5.15 -12.49 -13.43
C ASP A 169 -3.85 -11.89 -14.01
N ASN A 170 -3.17 -11.03 -13.24
CA ASN A 170 -1.88 -10.45 -13.59
C ASN A 170 -0.81 -10.95 -12.63
N TRP A 171 -0.16 -12.03 -13.07
CA TRP A 171 0.84 -12.78 -12.33
C TRP A 171 2.22 -12.56 -12.92
N SER A 172 3.22 -12.39 -12.06
CA SER A 172 4.63 -12.43 -12.45
C SER A 172 5.29 -13.68 -11.86
N PRO A 173 6.17 -14.37 -12.62
CA PRO A 173 7.08 -15.32 -12.01
C PRO A 173 7.86 -14.61 -10.91
N CYS A 174 8.08 -15.29 -9.80
CA CYS A 174 8.78 -14.70 -8.67
C CYS A 174 9.83 -15.64 -8.07
N LYS A 175 10.73 -15.06 -7.29
CA LYS A 175 11.70 -15.80 -6.45
C LYS A 175 11.31 -15.67 -4.97
N PRO A 176 11.16 -16.79 -4.23
CA PRO A 176 11.00 -16.74 -2.78
C PRO A 176 12.18 -16.00 -2.14
N LYS A 177 11.91 -15.24 -1.08
CA LYS A 177 12.98 -14.63 -0.27
C LYS A 177 13.62 -15.74 0.58
N GLU A 178 14.95 -15.83 0.58
CA GLU A 178 15.73 -16.81 1.35
C GLU A 178 15.75 -16.50 2.85
#